data_AF-E1YBF4-F1
#
_entry.id   AF-E1YBF4-F1
#
_cell.length_a   1.000
_cell.length_b   1.000
_cell.length_c   1.000
_cell.angle_alpha   90.00
_cell.angle_beta   90.00
_cell.angle_gamma   90.00
#
_symmetry.space_group_name_H-M   'P 1'
#
loop_
_entity.id
_entity.type
_entity.pdbx_description
1 polymer ?
#
loop_
_entity_poly.entity_id
_entity_poly.type
_entity_poly.pdbx_seq_one_letter_code
_entity_poly.pdbx_strand_id
1 'polypeptide(L)'
;MKTLQIFTIVTFVASIALFTGCASVAPNELVNARSAYRQASEGPAEQFAPAELHKAHEALAVAEQSFIDEPDSHTTKDLAYVAQRKSEQAGVLGAMAANKEVKNKSNAEFRDQQTEIVKQGKQNLSDSEMKTTAARAELDKLATVKEVKDKSDAEFRNQQAEIVEQGKQNLFDSEMRTAAAQAELAKLAAVKEEERGLVVTLSGGVLFQSAKSTLLPSAQVKLDQVAKALLSIPARNLIVEGHTDSIGSESYNQGLSQRRADAVRDYLVQKGYPADRIQARGKGEGSPIADNTSPEGRANNRRVEIVIER
;
A
#
# COMPACT_ATOMS: atom_id res chain seq x y z
N MET A 1 -104.51 33.99 32.09
CA MET A 1 -105.90 34.20 31.58
C MET A 1 -106.07 33.20 30.44
N LYS A 2 -106.88 32.15 30.64
CA LYS A 2 -108.23 31.97 30.03
C LYS A 2 -108.11 31.85 28.49
N THR A 3 -108.47 30.78 27.79
CA THR A 3 -109.67 29.91 27.82
C THR A 3 -109.47 28.84 26.73
N LEU A 4 -109.66 27.54 26.96
CA LEU A 4 -110.91 26.77 27.08
C LEU A 4 -111.46 26.28 25.71
N GLN A 5 -111.56 24.93 25.61
CA GLN A 5 -112.61 24.15 24.90
C GLN A 5 -112.51 24.06 23.35
N ILE A 6 -112.69 22.92 22.67
CA ILE A 6 -113.65 21.82 22.82
C ILE A 6 -113.07 20.52 22.22
N PHE A 7 -113.20 19.41 22.96
CA PHE A 7 -113.01 18.04 22.49
C PHE A 7 -114.23 17.59 21.67
N THR A 8 -114.03 17.10 20.45
CA THR A 8 -115.06 16.34 19.72
C THR A 8 -114.48 14.97 19.36
N ILE A 9 -114.98 13.97 20.09
CA ILE A 9 -114.65 12.56 19.94
C ILE A 9 -115.39 12.05 18.70
N VAL A 10 -114.64 11.66 17.65
CA VAL A 10 -115.16 10.84 16.56
C VAL A 10 -114.54 9.45 16.71
N THR A 11 -115.30 8.56 17.35
CA THR A 11 -114.97 7.15 17.53
C THR A 11 -115.14 6.44 16.19
N PHE A 12 -114.03 6.23 15.47
CA PHE A 12 -113.99 5.39 14.27
C PHE A 12 -113.82 3.94 14.71
N VAL A 13 -114.90 3.16 14.69
CA VAL A 13 -114.86 1.72 14.95
C VAL A 13 -114.19 1.04 13.76
N ALA A 14 -112.91 0.69 13.91
CA ALA A 14 -112.18 -0.11 12.94
C ALA A 14 -112.61 -1.58 13.09
N SER A 15 -113.42 -2.06 12.14
CA SER A 15 -113.76 -3.47 12.01
C SER A 15 -112.52 -4.27 11.59
N ILE A 16 -111.93 -5.02 12.54
CA ILE A 16 -110.87 -5.99 12.26
C ILE A 16 -111.52 -7.19 11.56
N ALA A 17 -111.37 -7.26 10.24
CA ALA A 17 -111.62 -8.48 9.47
C ALA A 17 -110.42 -9.42 9.69
N LEU A 18 -110.58 -10.40 10.59
CA LEU A 18 -109.69 -11.55 10.69
C LEU A 18 -109.87 -12.41 9.43
N PHE A 19 -109.09 -12.13 8.39
CA PHE A 19 -108.84 -13.12 7.34
C PHE A 19 -108.02 -14.25 7.97
N THR A 20 -108.70 -15.31 8.40
CA THR A 20 -108.09 -16.62 8.62
C THR A 20 -107.71 -17.20 7.26
N GLY A 21 -106.65 -16.67 6.66
CA GLY A 21 -105.94 -17.36 5.59
C GLY A 21 -105.27 -18.57 6.20
N CYS A 22 -105.64 -19.77 5.77
CA CYS A 22 -104.90 -20.98 6.07
C CYS A 22 -103.49 -20.81 5.46
N ALA A 23 -102.53 -20.35 6.26
CA ALA A 23 -101.13 -20.40 5.86
C ALA A 23 -100.71 -21.86 5.94
N SER A 24 -100.65 -22.54 4.79
CA SER A 24 -100.04 -23.85 4.69
C SER A 24 -98.58 -23.73 5.13
N VAL A 25 -98.15 -24.62 6.02
CA VAL A 25 -96.77 -24.65 6.50
C VAL A 25 -95.93 -25.30 5.42
N ALA A 26 -94.87 -24.62 4.97
CA ALA A 26 -93.98 -25.16 3.95
C ALA A 26 -93.36 -26.49 4.39
N PRO A 27 -93.27 -27.51 3.51
CA PRO A 27 -92.59 -28.75 3.82
C PRO A 27 -91.10 -28.50 4.08
N ASN A 28 -90.49 -29.32 4.94
CA ASN A 28 -89.08 -29.18 5.33
C ASN A 28 -88.14 -29.18 4.12
N GLU A 29 -88.47 -29.95 3.09
CA GLU A 29 -87.74 -30.03 1.83
C GLU A 29 -87.66 -28.67 1.13
N LEU A 30 -88.77 -27.91 1.09
CA LEU A 30 -88.79 -26.57 0.48
C LEU A 30 -88.01 -25.56 1.31
N VAL A 31 -88.08 -25.66 2.64
CA VAL A 31 -87.28 -24.84 3.55
C VAL A 31 -85.78 -25.11 3.35
N ASN A 32 -85.39 -26.38 3.23
CA ASN A 32 -84.01 -26.79 2.94
C ASN A 32 -83.54 -26.34 1.55
N ALA A 33 -84.42 -26.38 0.55
CA ALA A 33 -84.10 -25.88 -0.79
C ALA A 33 -83.84 -24.38 -0.80
N ARG A 34 -84.69 -23.59 -0.11
CA ARG A 34 -84.50 -22.15 0.08
C ARG A 34 -83.18 -21.82 0.78
N SER A 35 -82.88 -22.53 1.87
CA SER A 35 -81.65 -22.30 2.64
C SER A 35 -80.41 -22.68 1.83
N ALA A 36 -80.43 -23.81 1.12
CA ALA A 36 -79.34 -24.24 0.24
C ALA A 36 -79.11 -23.25 -0.91
N TYR A 37 -80.18 -22.74 -1.54
CA TYR A 37 -80.05 -21.74 -2.59
C TYR A 37 -79.47 -20.43 -2.06
N ARG A 38 -79.95 -19.97 -0.89
CA ARG A 38 -79.41 -18.78 -0.22
C ARG A 38 -77.92 -18.94 0.09
N GLN A 39 -77.51 -20.08 0.64
CA GLN A 39 -76.10 -20.36 0.92
C GLN A 39 -75.25 -20.39 -0.35
N ALA A 40 -75.78 -20.96 -1.44
CA ALA A 40 -75.07 -21.00 -2.72
C ALA A 40 -74.95 -19.61 -3.35
N SER A 41 -76.01 -18.80 -3.31
CA SER A 41 -76.05 -17.45 -3.89
C SER A 41 -75.26 -16.42 -3.09
N GLU A 42 -75.22 -16.51 -1.77
CA GLU A 42 -74.34 -15.67 -0.93
C GLU A 42 -72.88 -16.19 -0.94
N GLY A 43 -72.64 -17.36 -1.54
CA GLY A 43 -71.34 -18.01 -1.61
C GLY A 43 -70.61 -17.80 -2.94
N PRO A 44 -69.50 -18.54 -3.16
CA PRO A 44 -68.70 -18.38 -4.37
C PRO A 44 -69.42 -18.76 -5.68
N ALA A 45 -70.58 -19.43 -5.62
CA ALA A 45 -71.30 -19.86 -6.81
C ALA A 45 -71.83 -18.68 -7.64
N GLU A 46 -72.12 -17.54 -7.02
CA GLU A 46 -72.56 -16.33 -7.72
C GLU A 46 -71.52 -15.89 -8.75
N GLN A 47 -70.25 -15.86 -8.35
CA GLN A 47 -69.16 -15.42 -9.21
C GLN A 47 -68.61 -16.56 -10.09
N PHE A 48 -68.47 -17.77 -9.53
CA PHE A 48 -67.69 -18.85 -10.14
C PHE A 48 -68.52 -19.97 -10.75
N ALA A 49 -69.82 -20.04 -10.49
CA ALA A 49 -70.74 -21.01 -11.08
C ALA A 49 -72.13 -20.40 -11.41
N PRO A 50 -72.21 -19.24 -12.09
CA PRO A 50 -73.47 -18.51 -12.26
C PRO A 50 -74.53 -19.30 -13.04
N ALA A 51 -74.11 -20.12 -14.01
CA ALA A 51 -75.03 -20.97 -14.78
C ALA A 51 -75.68 -22.06 -13.92
N GLU A 52 -74.93 -22.68 -13.01
CA GLU A 52 -75.45 -23.70 -12.10
C GLU A 52 -76.32 -23.07 -11.00
N LEU A 53 -75.94 -21.87 -10.53
CA LEU A 53 -76.76 -21.10 -9.61
C LEU A 53 -78.09 -20.68 -10.24
N HIS A 54 -78.09 -20.31 -11.53
CA HIS A 54 -79.32 -20.00 -12.26
C HIS A 54 -80.24 -21.23 -12.39
N LYS A 55 -79.69 -22.40 -12.74
CA LYS A 55 -80.46 -23.66 -12.77
C LYS A 55 -81.05 -24.03 -11.41
N ALA A 56 -80.35 -23.71 -10.33
CA ALA A 56 -80.84 -23.91 -8.96
C ALA A 56 -81.99 -22.96 -8.64
N HIS A 57 -81.88 -21.68 -9.05
CA HIS A 57 -82.95 -20.69 -8.93
C HIS A 57 -84.22 -21.12 -9.68
N GLU A 58 -84.09 -21.54 -10.94
CA GLU A 58 -85.22 -22.03 -11.74
C GLU A 58 -85.90 -23.23 -11.08
N ALA A 59 -85.13 -24.20 -10.58
CA ALA A 59 -85.68 -25.37 -9.90
C ALA A 59 -86.39 -25.00 -8.59
N LEU A 60 -85.84 -24.04 -7.83
CA LEU A 60 -86.49 -23.53 -6.63
C LEU A 60 -87.80 -22.83 -6.98
N ALA A 61 -87.82 -21.97 -8.00
CA ALA A 61 -89.03 -21.28 -8.46
C ALA A 61 -90.15 -22.28 -8.87
N VAL A 62 -89.78 -23.38 -9.53
CA VAL A 62 -90.74 -24.46 -9.86
C VAL A 62 -91.28 -25.14 -8.59
N ALA A 63 -90.44 -25.40 -7.59
CA ALA A 63 -90.87 -25.98 -6.32
C ALA A 63 -91.77 -25.03 -5.52
N GLU A 64 -91.47 -23.73 -5.51
CA GLU A 64 -92.28 -22.68 -4.91
C GLU A 64 -93.67 -22.60 -5.56
N GLN A 65 -93.72 -22.63 -6.89
CA GLN A 65 -94.97 -22.60 -7.62
C GLN A 65 -95.81 -23.85 -7.31
N SER A 66 -95.20 -25.04 -7.29
CA SER A 66 -95.86 -26.28 -6.90
C SER A 66 -96.42 -26.23 -5.48
N PHE A 67 -95.74 -25.56 -4.54
CA PHE A 67 -96.23 -25.38 -3.17
C PHE A 67 -97.43 -24.43 -3.08
N ILE A 68 -97.48 -23.40 -3.92
CA ILE A 68 -98.63 -22.49 -4.02
C ILE A 68 -99.85 -23.24 -4.57
N ASP A 69 -99.64 -24.06 -5.59
CA ASP A 69 -100.71 -24.78 -6.29
C ASP A 69 -101.19 -26.00 -5.46
N GLU A 70 -100.27 -26.77 -4.88
CA GLU A 70 -100.54 -27.99 -4.11
C GLU A 70 -99.61 -28.13 -2.88
N PRO A 71 -99.97 -27.50 -1.73
CA PRO A 71 -99.07 -27.38 -0.58
C PRO A 71 -98.60 -28.70 0.06
N ASP A 72 -99.45 -29.75 0.03
CA ASP A 72 -99.21 -31.04 0.69
C ASP A 72 -98.92 -32.20 -0.29
N SER A 73 -98.59 -31.88 -1.55
CA SER A 73 -98.33 -32.88 -2.58
C SER A 73 -96.92 -33.50 -2.48
N HIS A 74 -96.80 -34.79 -2.78
CA HIS A 74 -95.50 -35.45 -2.94
C HIS A 74 -94.65 -34.79 -4.04
N THR A 75 -95.29 -34.28 -5.09
CA THR A 75 -94.64 -33.55 -6.18
C THR A 75 -93.88 -32.32 -5.68
N THR A 76 -94.46 -31.56 -4.76
CA THR A 76 -93.81 -30.39 -4.14
C THR A 76 -92.54 -30.80 -3.37
N LYS A 77 -92.56 -31.92 -2.66
CA LYS A 77 -91.39 -32.45 -1.94
C LYS A 77 -90.28 -32.90 -2.90
N ASP A 78 -90.64 -33.60 -3.96
CA ASP A 78 -89.67 -34.08 -4.96
C ASP A 78 -89.00 -32.92 -5.71
N LEU A 79 -89.79 -31.91 -6.11
CA LEU A 79 -89.28 -30.70 -6.76
C LEU A 79 -88.37 -29.90 -5.83
N ALA A 80 -88.76 -29.76 -4.56
CA ALA A 80 -87.94 -29.11 -3.53
C ALA A 80 -86.62 -29.87 -3.31
N TYR A 81 -86.65 -31.20 -3.28
CA TYR A 81 -85.43 -32.01 -3.21
C TYR A 81 -84.50 -31.76 -4.40
N VAL A 82 -85.03 -31.74 -5.63
CA VAL A 82 -84.24 -31.42 -6.83
C VAL A 82 -83.64 -30.01 -6.74
N ALA A 83 -84.41 -29.03 -6.29
CA ALA A 83 -83.94 -27.65 -6.10
C ALA A 83 -82.82 -27.57 -5.05
N GLN A 84 -82.95 -28.29 -3.93
CA GLN A 84 -81.91 -28.39 -2.91
C GLN A 84 -80.61 -28.97 -3.50
N ARG A 85 -80.70 -30.11 -4.22
CA ARG A 85 -79.51 -30.77 -4.80
C ARG A 85 -78.80 -29.89 -5.84
N LYS A 86 -79.55 -29.18 -6.68
CA LYS A 86 -78.98 -28.22 -7.64
C LYS A 86 -78.31 -27.04 -6.93
N SER A 87 -78.89 -26.55 -5.84
CA SER A 87 -78.31 -25.47 -5.03
C SER A 87 -77.00 -25.89 -4.36
N GLU A 88 -76.98 -27.06 -3.73
CA GLU A 88 -75.76 -27.64 -3.15
C GLU A 88 -74.68 -27.86 -4.20
N GLN A 89 -75.05 -28.39 -5.38
CA GLN A 89 -74.14 -28.60 -6.50
C GLN A 89 -73.53 -27.27 -7.00
N ALA A 90 -74.35 -26.23 -7.16
CA ALA A 90 -73.88 -24.90 -7.54
C ALA A 90 -72.88 -24.36 -6.50
N GLY A 91 -73.18 -24.48 -5.20
CA GLY A 91 -72.31 -24.10 -4.09
C GLY A 91 -70.94 -24.80 -4.15
N VAL A 92 -70.93 -26.12 -4.31
CA VAL A 92 -69.68 -26.92 -4.39
C VAL A 92 -68.87 -26.55 -5.63
N LEU A 93 -69.50 -26.44 -6.80
CA LEU A 93 -68.80 -26.09 -8.04
C LEU A 93 -68.22 -24.68 -7.97
N GLY A 94 -68.96 -23.72 -7.39
CA GLY A 94 -68.47 -22.37 -7.14
C GLY A 94 -67.24 -22.37 -6.24
N ALA A 95 -67.29 -23.08 -5.11
CA ALA A 95 -66.17 -23.18 -4.19
C ALA A 95 -64.93 -23.86 -4.83
N MET A 96 -65.14 -24.93 -5.61
CA MET A 96 -64.06 -25.61 -6.33
C MET A 96 -63.39 -24.70 -7.36
N ALA A 97 -64.18 -23.95 -8.12
CA ALA A 97 -63.68 -23.01 -9.13
C ALA A 97 -62.95 -21.83 -8.47
N ALA A 98 -63.48 -21.27 -7.38
CA ALA A 98 -62.81 -20.22 -6.60
C ALA A 98 -61.45 -20.70 -6.05
N ASN A 99 -61.41 -21.88 -5.44
CA ASN A 99 -60.18 -22.47 -4.92
C ASN A 99 -59.16 -22.78 -6.02
N LYS A 100 -59.62 -23.21 -7.20
CA LYS A 100 -58.75 -23.43 -8.36
C LYS A 100 -58.12 -22.12 -8.83
N GLU A 101 -58.88 -21.04 -8.86
CA GLU A 101 -58.36 -19.73 -9.24
C GLU A 101 -57.32 -19.20 -8.25
N VAL A 102 -57.59 -19.32 -6.94
CA VAL A 102 -56.62 -18.97 -5.89
C VAL A 102 -55.34 -19.80 -6.04
N LYS A 103 -55.46 -21.11 -6.29
CA LYS A 103 -54.31 -21.98 -6.53
C LYS A 103 -53.52 -21.58 -7.78
N ASN A 104 -54.20 -21.19 -8.86
CA ASN A 104 -53.54 -20.74 -10.08
C ASN A 104 -52.77 -19.43 -9.84
N LYS A 105 -53.37 -18.47 -9.16
CA LYS A 105 -52.72 -17.20 -8.78
C LYS A 105 -51.50 -17.45 -7.89
N SER A 106 -51.66 -18.24 -6.83
CA SER A 106 -50.56 -18.60 -5.93
C SER A 106 -49.42 -19.31 -6.68
N ASN A 107 -49.73 -20.23 -7.59
CA ASN A 107 -48.72 -20.90 -8.40
C ASN A 107 -48.01 -19.94 -9.38
N ALA A 108 -48.73 -18.96 -9.94
CA ALA A 108 -48.14 -17.94 -10.80
C ALA A 108 -47.18 -17.04 -10.00
N GLU A 109 -47.64 -16.51 -8.87
CA GLU A 109 -46.82 -15.69 -7.96
C GLU A 109 -45.56 -16.42 -7.49
N PHE A 110 -45.71 -17.71 -7.14
CA PHE A 110 -44.58 -18.54 -6.73
C PHE A 110 -43.53 -18.69 -7.86
N ARG A 111 -43.97 -18.88 -9.10
CA ARG A 111 -43.06 -18.98 -10.27
C ARG A 111 -42.36 -17.66 -10.55
N ASP A 112 -43.05 -16.54 -10.39
CA ASP A 112 -42.47 -15.20 -10.56
C ASP A 112 -41.41 -14.94 -9.48
N GLN A 113 -41.70 -15.27 -8.22
CA GLN A 113 -40.75 -15.19 -7.12
C GLN A 113 -39.52 -16.08 -7.36
N GLN A 114 -39.71 -17.32 -7.80
CA GLN A 114 -38.59 -18.20 -8.14
C GLN A 114 -37.72 -17.62 -9.26
N THR A 115 -38.34 -17.03 -10.28
CA THR A 115 -37.63 -16.41 -11.40
C THR A 115 -36.79 -15.22 -10.92
N GLU A 116 -37.34 -14.39 -10.04
CA GLU A 116 -36.62 -13.24 -9.48
C GLU A 116 -35.47 -13.69 -8.56
N ILE A 117 -35.67 -14.71 -7.72
CA ILE A 117 -34.61 -15.29 -6.88
C ILE A 117 -33.47 -15.82 -7.76
N VAL A 118 -33.78 -16.56 -8.82
CA VAL A 118 -32.76 -17.09 -9.74
C VAL A 118 -32.03 -15.95 -10.45
N LYS A 119 -32.74 -14.91 -10.86
CA LYS A 119 -32.15 -13.72 -11.50
C LYS A 119 -31.20 -12.98 -10.55
N GLN A 120 -31.63 -12.70 -9.32
CA GLN A 120 -30.80 -12.07 -8.29
C GLN A 120 -29.60 -12.95 -7.94
N GLY A 121 -29.81 -14.26 -7.81
CA GLY A 121 -28.74 -15.23 -7.59
C GLY A 121 -27.67 -15.21 -8.70
N LYS A 122 -28.10 -15.15 -9.97
CA LYS A 122 -27.19 -15.02 -11.12
C LYS A 122 -26.43 -13.70 -11.12
N GLN A 123 -27.10 -12.59 -10.81
CA GLN A 123 -26.46 -11.28 -10.71
C GLN A 123 -25.42 -11.25 -9.60
N ASN A 124 -25.78 -11.70 -8.40
CA ASN A 124 -24.87 -11.79 -7.25
C ASN A 124 -23.67 -12.69 -7.53
N LEU A 125 -23.88 -13.81 -8.24
CA LEU A 125 -22.79 -14.70 -8.66
C LEU A 125 -21.85 -13.98 -9.64
N SER A 126 -22.39 -13.33 -10.67
CA SER A 126 -21.59 -12.58 -11.64
C SER A 126 -20.80 -11.44 -10.98
N ASP A 127 -21.41 -10.70 -10.06
CA ASP A 127 -20.73 -9.64 -9.30
C ASP A 127 -19.62 -10.20 -8.41
N SER A 128 -19.84 -11.37 -7.80
CA SER A 128 -18.83 -12.06 -7.01
C SER A 128 -17.66 -12.55 -7.87
N GLU A 129 -17.93 -13.10 -9.05
CA GLU A 129 -16.90 -13.53 -10.02
C GLU A 129 -16.07 -12.34 -10.53
N MET A 130 -16.71 -11.19 -10.80
CA MET A 130 -15.99 -9.97 -11.19
C MET A 130 -15.10 -9.46 -10.05
N LYS A 131 -15.61 -9.40 -8.82
CA LYS A 131 -14.84 -8.95 -7.65
C LYS A 131 -13.66 -9.86 -7.37
N THR A 132 -13.85 -11.18 -7.43
CA THR A 132 -12.77 -12.16 -7.20
C THR A 132 -11.71 -12.10 -8.29
N THR A 133 -12.10 -11.93 -9.56
CA THR A 133 -11.17 -11.75 -10.67
C THR A 133 -10.36 -10.46 -10.52
N ALA A 134 -11.01 -9.35 -10.16
CA ALA A 134 -10.33 -8.07 -9.89
C ALA A 134 -9.34 -8.17 -8.73
N ALA A 135 -9.75 -8.80 -7.62
CA ALA A 135 -8.88 -9.02 -6.46
C ALA A 135 -7.66 -9.88 -6.81
N ARG A 136 -7.83 -10.93 -7.63
CA ARG A 136 -6.71 -11.75 -8.12
C ARG A 136 -5.74 -10.93 -8.98
N ALA A 137 -6.25 -10.11 -9.91
CA ALA A 137 -5.42 -9.25 -10.73
C ALA A 137 -4.65 -8.20 -9.91
N GLU A 138 -5.23 -7.72 -8.80
CA GLU A 138 -4.55 -6.81 -7.86
C GLU A 138 -3.45 -7.52 -7.07
N LEU A 139 -3.69 -8.76 -6.61
CA LEU A 139 -2.67 -9.59 -5.97
C LEU A 139 -1.50 -9.90 -6.91
N ASP A 140 -1.76 -10.19 -8.18
CA ASP A 140 -0.70 -10.43 -9.17
C ASP A 140 0.16 -9.18 -9.38
N LYS A 141 -0.47 -7.98 -9.46
CA LYS A 141 0.26 -6.72 -9.51
C LYS A 141 1.14 -6.52 -8.27
N LEU A 142 0.61 -6.76 -7.08
CA LEU A 142 1.38 -6.65 -5.84
C LEU A 142 2.56 -7.63 -5.81
N ALA A 143 2.38 -8.86 -6.31
CA ALA A 143 3.45 -9.84 -6.42
C ALA A 143 4.56 -9.36 -7.37
N THR A 144 4.21 -8.80 -8.54
CA THR A 144 5.20 -8.22 -9.47
C THR A 144 5.94 -7.02 -8.86
N VAL A 145 5.24 -6.13 -8.15
CA VAL A 145 5.85 -4.97 -7.47
C VAL A 145 6.82 -5.45 -6.38
N LYS A 146 6.44 -6.48 -5.62
CA LYS A 146 7.30 -7.07 -4.60
C LYS A 146 8.56 -7.68 -5.23
N GLU A 147 8.42 -8.43 -6.33
CA GLU A 147 9.56 -9.00 -7.05
C GLU A 147 10.51 -7.92 -7.58
N VAL A 148 9.98 -6.85 -8.17
CA VAL A 148 10.78 -5.71 -8.64
C VAL A 148 11.50 -5.03 -7.47
N LYS A 149 10.81 -4.83 -6.35
CA LYS A 149 11.42 -4.26 -5.14
C LYS A 149 12.53 -5.14 -4.60
N ASP A 150 12.32 -6.44 -4.50
CA ASP A 150 13.32 -7.38 -3.98
C ASP A 150 14.57 -7.43 -4.88
N LYS A 151 14.38 -7.36 -6.22
CA LYS A 151 15.49 -7.22 -7.18
C LYS A 151 16.23 -5.90 -7.01
N SER A 152 15.50 -4.78 -6.95
CA SER A 152 16.11 -3.46 -6.74
C SER A 152 16.89 -3.38 -5.43
N ASP A 153 16.36 -3.97 -4.35
CA ASP A 153 17.03 -4.02 -3.05
C ASP A 153 18.30 -4.89 -3.10
N ALA A 154 18.28 -6.00 -3.85
CA ALA A 154 19.45 -6.85 -4.06
C ALA A 154 20.53 -6.15 -4.90
N GLU A 155 20.14 -5.49 -5.98
CA GLU A 155 21.05 -4.69 -6.82
C GLU A 155 21.71 -3.57 -6.01
N PHE A 156 20.94 -2.85 -5.20
CA PHE A 156 21.47 -1.80 -4.34
C PHE A 156 22.46 -2.32 -3.29
N ARG A 157 22.22 -3.50 -2.71
CA ARG A 157 23.18 -4.15 -1.80
C ARG A 157 24.47 -4.55 -2.52
N ASN A 158 24.36 -5.12 -3.71
CA ASN A 158 25.52 -5.52 -4.51
C ASN A 158 26.38 -4.32 -4.90
N GLN A 159 25.75 -3.23 -5.36
CA GLN A 159 26.45 -2.01 -5.73
C GLN A 159 27.17 -1.37 -4.53
N GLN A 160 26.54 -1.33 -3.35
CA GLN A 160 27.21 -0.86 -2.14
C GLN A 160 28.39 -1.75 -1.74
N ALA A 161 28.25 -3.07 -1.83
CA ALA A 161 29.34 -3.99 -1.53
C ALA A 161 30.53 -3.80 -2.48
N GLU A 162 30.27 -3.58 -3.77
CA GLU A 162 31.29 -3.29 -4.78
C GLU A 162 32.03 -1.98 -4.48
N ILE A 163 31.31 -0.91 -4.15
CA ILE A 163 31.91 0.39 -3.77
C ILE A 163 32.79 0.23 -2.53
N VAL A 164 32.33 -0.50 -1.51
CA VAL A 164 33.09 -0.74 -0.29
C VAL A 164 34.36 -1.53 -0.61
N GLU A 165 34.27 -2.56 -1.44
CA GLU A 165 35.42 -3.39 -1.78
C GLU A 165 36.44 -2.64 -2.64
N GLN A 166 35.98 -1.85 -3.61
CA GLN A 166 36.84 -0.98 -4.40
C GLN A 166 37.49 0.10 -3.54
N GLY A 167 36.77 0.64 -2.56
CA GLY A 167 37.30 1.58 -1.57
C GLY A 167 38.44 0.96 -0.75
N LYS A 168 38.30 -0.29 -0.29
CA LYS A 168 39.36 -1.01 0.43
C LYS A 168 40.58 -1.25 -0.45
N GLN A 169 40.39 -1.68 -1.70
CA GLN A 169 41.49 -1.91 -2.64
C GLN A 169 42.27 -0.62 -2.90
N ASN A 170 41.57 0.47 -3.17
CA ASN A 170 42.19 1.78 -3.37
C ASN A 170 42.97 2.25 -2.13
N LEU A 171 42.43 2.03 -0.93
CA LEU A 171 43.11 2.35 0.32
C LEU A 171 44.37 1.51 0.48
N PHE A 172 44.28 0.19 0.29
CA PHE A 172 45.41 -0.73 0.39
C PHE A 172 46.52 -0.38 -0.62
N ASP A 173 46.16 -0.12 -1.88
CA ASP A 173 47.12 0.28 -2.91
C ASP A 173 47.81 1.60 -2.57
N SER A 174 47.07 2.57 -2.02
CA SER A 174 47.63 3.83 -1.55
C SER A 174 48.61 3.62 -0.39
N GLU A 175 48.24 2.83 0.61
CA GLU A 175 49.09 2.50 1.75
C GLU A 175 50.37 1.81 1.30
N MET A 176 50.27 0.81 0.42
CA MET A 176 51.43 0.10 -0.14
C MET A 176 52.37 1.03 -0.92
N ARG A 177 51.83 1.97 -1.71
CA ARG A 177 52.64 2.99 -2.41
C ARG A 177 53.35 3.91 -1.41
N THR A 178 52.65 4.34 -0.36
CA THR A 178 53.27 5.19 0.68
C THR A 178 54.37 4.46 1.44
N ALA A 179 54.15 3.20 1.82
CA ALA A 179 55.16 2.38 2.48
C ALA A 179 56.36 2.11 1.57
N ALA A 180 56.13 1.80 0.29
CA ALA A 180 57.21 1.60 -0.68
C ALA A 180 58.05 2.87 -0.90
N ALA A 181 57.41 4.03 -1.01
CA ALA A 181 58.10 5.31 -1.13
C ALA A 181 58.94 5.63 0.12
N GLN A 182 58.40 5.38 1.31
CA GLN A 182 59.13 5.53 2.58
C GLN A 182 60.34 4.59 2.65
N ALA A 183 60.18 3.33 2.24
CA ALA A 183 61.27 2.36 2.21
C ALA A 183 62.38 2.73 1.22
N GLU A 184 62.03 3.26 0.04
CA GLU A 184 63.02 3.78 -0.91
C GLU A 184 63.74 5.03 -0.38
N LEU A 185 63.03 5.94 0.29
CA LEU A 185 63.66 7.09 0.96
C LEU A 185 64.66 6.64 2.05
N ALA A 186 64.31 5.61 2.82
CA ALA A 186 65.16 5.05 3.87
C ALA A 186 66.45 4.40 3.35
N LYS A 187 66.49 3.96 2.09
CA LYS A 187 67.72 3.43 1.45
C LYS A 187 68.69 4.52 1.01
N LEU A 188 68.19 5.73 0.75
CA LEU A 188 68.95 6.82 0.12
C LEU A 188 69.55 7.81 1.12
N ALA A 189 68.97 7.85 2.33
CA ALA A 189 69.28 8.80 3.38
C ALA A 189 68.97 8.20 4.75
N ALA A 190 69.54 8.77 5.81
CA ALA A 190 69.13 8.41 7.16
C ALA A 190 67.74 8.99 7.43
N VAL A 191 66.73 8.12 7.46
CA VAL A 191 65.33 8.49 7.69
C VAL A 191 64.96 8.21 9.14
N LYS A 192 64.38 9.21 9.81
CA LYS A 192 63.87 9.10 11.18
C LYS A 192 62.45 9.64 11.26
N GLU A 193 61.58 8.98 12.00
CA GLU A 193 60.31 9.56 12.41
C GLU A 193 60.52 10.43 13.65
N GLU A 194 60.11 11.69 13.55
CA GLU A 194 60.16 12.66 14.64
C GLU A 194 58.75 13.27 14.87
N GLU A 195 58.58 14.06 15.94
CA GLU A 195 57.31 14.76 16.22
C GLU A 195 56.89 15.67 15.06
N ARG A 196 57.86 16.32 14.41
CA ARG A 196 57.69 17.23 13.27
C ARG A 196 57.41 16.54 11.93
N GLY A 197 57.49 15.21 11.86
CA GLY A 197 57.24 14.45 10.63
C GLY A 197 58.36 13.46 10.28
N LEU A 198 58.38 13.01 9.03
CA LEU A 198 59.42 12.11 8.52
C LEU A 198 60.64 12.93 8.09
N VAL A 199 61.77 12.75 8.77
CA VAL A 199 62.99 13.53 8.55
C VAL A 199 63.99 12.73 7.73
N VAL A 200 64.27 13.19 6.52
CA VAL A 200 65.25 12.62 5.60
C VAL A 200 66.55 13.42 5.72
N THR A 201 67.60 12.83 6.29
CA THR A 201 68.88 13.53 6.52
C THR A 201 69.89 13.21 5.42
N LEU A 202 70.35 14.25 4.73
CA LEU A 202 71.38 14.20 3.69
C LEU A 202 72.65 14.90 4.19
N SER A 203 73.79 14.19 4.20
CA SER A 203 75.07 14.77 4.61
C SER A 203 75.50 15.91 3.65
N GLY A 204 75.88 17.05 4.20
CA GLY A 204 76.22 18.26 3.44
C GLY A 204 77.47 18.10 2.57
N GLY A 205 78.41 17.24 2.98
CA GLY A 205 79.57 16.88 2.15
C GLY A 205 79.23 16.03 0.91
N VAL A 206 78.04 15.42 0.89
CA VAL A 206 77.49 14.73 -0.29
C VAL A 206 76.77 15.72 -1.20
N LEU A 207 76.22 16.80 -0.64
CA LEU A 207 75.39 17.77 -1.37
C LEU A 207 76.19 18.93 -1.97
N PHE A 208 77.18 19.45 -1.26
CA PHE A 208 77.86 20.71 -1.58
C PHE A 208 79.39 20.61 -1.43
N GLN A 209 80.12 21.45 -2.16
CA GLN A 209 81.52 21.73 -1.85
C GLN A 209 81.65 22.55 -0.55
N SER A 210 82.82 22.48 0.09
CA SER A 210 83.10 23.27 1.29
C SER A 210 82.84 24.76 1.06
N ALA A 211 82.21 25.43 2.04
CA ALA A 211 81.78 26.83 2.00
C ALA A 211 80.86 27.24 0.83
N LYS A 212 80.38 26.32 -0.01
CA LYS A 212 79.48 26.60 -1.14
C LYS A 212 78.05 26.11 -0.88
N SER A 213 77.11 26.68 -1.63
CA SER A 213 75.69 26.29 -1.70
C SER A 213 75.29 25.76 -3.08
N THR A 214 76.23 25.62 -4.03
CA THR A 214 75.97 25.00 -5.33
C THR A 214 75.97 23.48 -5.18
N LEU A 215 74.88 22.83 -5.62
CA LEU A 215 74.74 21.37 -5.59
C LEU A 215 75.79 20.70 -6.49
N LEU A 216 76.39 19.62 -5.98
CA LEU A 216 77.29 18.76 -6.77
C LEU A 216 76.49 17.93 -7.80
N PRO A 217 77.07 17.57 -8.95
CA PRO A 217 76.42 16.66 -9.90
C PRO A 217 76.00 15.31 -9.27
N SER A 218 76.82 14.76 -8.37
CA SER A 218 76.47 13.55 -7.62
C SER A 218 75.34 13.76 -6.60
N ALA A 219 75.19 14.98 -6.09
CA ALA A 219 74.08 15.37 -5.21
C ALA A 219 72.76 15.40 -5.98
N GLN A 220 72.79 15.92 -7.21
CA GLN A 220 71.64 15.97 -8.11
C GLN A 220 71.07 14.57 -8.37
N VAL A 221 71.93 13.56 -8.60
CA VAL A 221 71.50 12.16 -8.79
C VAL A 221 70.77 11.61 -7.56
N LYS A 222 71.26 11.91 -6.34
CA LYS A 222 70.59 11.47 -5.10
C LYS A 222 69.28 12.23 -4.88
N LEU A 223 69.27 13.54 -5.13
CA LEU A 223 68.07 14.37 -5.04
C LEU A 223 67.02 13.98 -6.09
N ASP A 224 67.42 13.46 -7.25
CA ASP A 224 66.50 12.89 -8.25
C ASP A 224 65.76 11.67 -7.70
N GLN A 225 66.47 10.81 -6.97
CA GLN A 225 65.87 9.64 -6.34
C GLN A 225 64.93 10.05 -5.19
N VAL A 226 65.32 11.05 -4.39
CA VAL A 226 64.46 11.65 -3.35
C VAL A 226 63.20 12.28 -3.97
N ALA A 227 63.34 13.08 -5.03
CA ALA A 227 62.22 13.68 -5.74
C ALA A 227 61.27 12.63 -6.32
N LYS A 228 61.81 11.57 -6.93
CA LYS A 228 61.01 10.47 -7.46
C LYS A 228 60.19 9.77 -6.38
N ALA A 229 60.78 9.50 -5.21
CA ALA A 229 60.06 8.90 -4.10
C ALA A 229 58.98 9.85 -3.54
N LEU A 230 59.30 11.13 -3.36
CA LEU A 230 58.34 12.16 -2.91
C LEU A 230 57.15 12.35 -3.87
N LEU A 231 57.37 12.22 -5.18
CA LEU A 231 56.31 12.33 -6.20
C LEU A 231 55.51 11.04 -6.38
N SER A 232 55.97 9.92 -5.83
CA SER A 232 55.27 8.63 -5.89
C SER A 232 54.14 8.50 -4.85
N ILE A 233 54.03 9.49 -3.95
CA ILE A 233 53.01 9.61 -2.90
C ILE A 233 52.22 10.92 -3.08
N PRO A 234 50.99 11.03 -2.52
CA PRO A 234 50.28 12.31 -2.49
C PRO A 234 51.15 13.42 -1.90
N ALA A 235 51.24 14.57 -2.59
CA ALA A 235 52.10 15.68 -2.18
C ALA A 235 51.75 16.14 -0.77
N ARG A 236 52.76 16.33 0.09
CA ARG A 236 52.63 16.81 1.47
C ARG A 236 53.35 18.16 1.60
N ASN A 237 53.24 18.80 2.75
CA ASN A 237 54.07 19.96 3.03
C ASN A 237 55.48 19.51 3.42
N LEU A 238 56.49 20.17 2.85
CA LEU A 238 57.90 19.91 3.10
C LEU A 238 58.59 21.13 3.70
N ILE A 239 59.49 20.89 4.66
CA ILE A 239 60.45 21.88 5.13
C ILE A 239 61.85 21.34 4.86
N VAL A 240 62.62 22.07 4.06
CA VAL A 240 64.04 21.82 3.84
C VAL A 240 64.83 22.65 4.84
N GLU A 241 65.55 22.00 5.75
CA GLU A 241 66.34 22.65 6.79
C GLU A 241 67.83 22.49 6.52
N GLY A 242 68.55 23.60 6.37
CA GLY A 242 69.99 23.61 6.22
C GLY A 242 70.70 23.77 7.56
N HIS A 243 71.78 23.03 7.77
CA HIS A 243 72.60 23.12 8.99
C HIS A 243 74.09 23.25 8.65
N THR A 244 74.83 23.95 9.51
CA THR A 244 76.29 24.08 9.44
C THR A 244 76.95 23.44 10.66
N ASP A 245 78.28 23.32 10.63
CA ASP A 245 79.05 23.13 11.85
C ASP A 245 79.29 24.47 12.55
N SER A 246 80.00 24.43 13.67
CA SER A 246 80.37 25.60 14.49
C SER A 246 81.53 26.46 13.92
N ILE A 247 82.00 26.20 12.69
CA ILE A 247 83.15 26.91 12.13
C ILE A 247 82.68 28.13 11.34
N GLY A 248 83.00 29.32 11.81
CA GLY A 248 82.64 30.59 11.19
C GLY A 248 81.88 31.51 12.16
N SER A 249 81.38 32.64 11.66
CA SER A 249 80.44 33.45 12.45
C SER A 249 79.03 32.88 12.34
N GLU A 250 78.24 33.02 13.41
CA GLU A 250 76.83 32.64 13.43
C GLU A 250 76.05 33.26 12.25
N SER A 251 76.25 34.55 11.98
CA SER A 251 75.62 35.25 10.86
C SER A 251 75.98 34.66 9.49
N TYR A 252 77.23 34.22 9.33
CA TYR A 252 77.69 33.58 8.11
C TYR A 252 77.07 32.18 7.96
N ASN A 253 77.06 31.40 9.05
CA ASN A 253 76.48 30.07 9.12
C ASN A 253 74.97 30.07 8.88
N GLN A 254 74.27 31.07 9.39
CA GLN A 254 72.85 31.29 9.13
C GLN A 254 72.59 31.57 7.65
N GLY A 255 73.36 32.48 7.04
CA GLY A 255 73.23 32.76 5.60
C GLY A 255 73.59 31.56 4.72
N LEU A 256 74.64 30.80 5.08
CA LEU A 256 75.08 29.63 4.33
C LEU A 256 74.07 28.49 4.38
N SER A 257 73.52 28.20 5.57
CA SER A 257 72.50 27.17 5.73
C SER A 257 71.22 27.50 4.96
N GLN A 258 70.77 28.77 4.98
CA GLN A 258 69.59 29.20 4.21
C GLN A 258 69.81 28.99 2.71
N ARG A 259 70.93 29.45 2.15
CA ARG A 259 71.23 29.26 0.71
C ARG A 259 71.31 27.80 0.30
N ARG A 260 71.77 26.91 1.19
CA ARG A 260 71.81 25.46 0.95
C ARG A 260 70.41 24.85 0.97
N ALA A 261 69.57 25.26 1.92
CA ALA A 261 68.17 24.84 1.96
C ALA A 261 67.41 25.33 0.72
N ASP A 262 67.63 26.57 0.29
CA ASP A 262 67.06 27.13 -0.94
C ASP A 262 67.49 26.34 -2.17
N ALA A 263 68.77 26.00 -2.30
CA ALA A 263 69.28 25.23 -3.43
C ALA A 263 68.65 23.83 -3.53
N VAL A 264 68.42 23.16 -2.39
CA VAL A 264 67.74 21.85 -2.36
C VAL A 264 66.25 22.00 -2.66
N ARG A 265 65.58 23.01 -2.08
CA ARG A 265 64.17 23.33 -2.42
C ARG A 265 64.01 23.54 -3.91
N ASP A 266 64.79 24.46 -4.49
CA ASP A 266 64.68 24.85 -5.89
C ASP A 266 64.91 23.67 -6.82
N TYR A 267 65.84 22.78 -6.44
CA TYR A 267 66.06 21.55 -7.18
C TYR A 267 64.86 20.59 -7.11
N LEU A 268 64.24 20.39 -5.94
CA LEU A 268 63.05 19.55 -5.81
C LEU A 268 61.84 20.13 -6.55
N VAL A 269 61.68 21.47 -6.53
CA VAL A 269 60.67 22.17 -7.33
C VAL A 269 60.92 21.98 -8.82
N GLN A 270 62.18 22.11 -9.27
CA GLN A 270 62.56 21.86 -10.66
C GLN A 270 62.23 20.41 -11.10
N LYS A 271 62.30 19.45 -10.17
CA LYS A 271 61.94 18.04 -10.42
C LYS A 271 60.44 17.76 -10.35
N GLY A 272 59.62 18.77 -10.10
CA GLY A 272 58.16 18.70 -10.17
C GLY A 272 57.43 18.74 -8.82
N TYR A 273 58.13 18.97 -7.70
CA TYR A 273 57.45 19.15 -6.42
C TYR A 273 56.70 20.51 -6.39
N PRO A 274 55.45 20.58 -5.91
CA PRO A 274 54.70 21.84 -5.88
C PRO A 274 55.40 22.91 -5.01
N ALA A 275 55.69 24.07 -5.60
CA ALA A 275 56.43 25.15 -4.94
C ALA A 275 55.70 25.75 -3.73
N ASP A 276 54.36 25.69 -3.74
CA ASP A 276 53.48 26.10 -2.64
C ASP A 276 53.52 25.13 -1.44
N ARG A 277 54.04 23.92 -1.62
CA ARG A 277 54.13 22.87 -0.59
C ARG A 277 55.54 22.61 -0.09
N ILE A 278 56.51 23.47 -0.40
CA ILE A 278 57.90 23.30 0.05
C ILE A 278 58.51 24.62 0.51
N GLN A 279 59.03 24.63 1.74
CA GLN A 279 59.70 25.78 2.33
C GLN A 279 61.17 25.46 2.60
N ALA A 280 62.02 26.48 2.62
CA ALA A 280 63.44 26.36 2.95
C ALA A 280 63.76 27.21 4.18
N ARG A 281 64.46 26.64 5.16
CA ARG A 281 64.85 27.31 6.41
C ARG A 281 66.32 27.03 6.73
N GLY A 282 67.12 28.08 6.89
CA GLY A 282 68.46 27.99 7.48
C GLY A 282 68.38 27.89 8.99
N LYS A 283 69.07 26.92 9.59
CA LYS A 283 69.19 26.76 11.04
C LYS A 283 70.57 27.14 11.58
N GLY A 284 71.49 27.52 10.69
CA GLY A 284 72.87 27.82 11.05
C GLY A 284 73.50 26.67 11.84
N GLU A 285 74.22 27.03 12.89
CA GLU A 285 74.88 26.11 13.81
C GLU A 285 74.05 25.81 15.08
N GLY A 286 72.88 26.44 15.23
CA GLY A 286 72.07 26.44 16.45
C GLY A 286 71.31 25.14 16.74
N SER A 287 71.50 24.10 15.93
CA SER A 287 70.87 22.78 16.13
C SER A 287 71.83 21.65 15.72
N PRO A 288 72.93 21.44 16.48
CA PRO A 288 73.89 20.38 16.23
C PRO A 288 73.30 19.01 16.60
N ILE A 289 73.62 17.98 15.81
CA ILE A 289 73.24 16.58 16.07
C ILE A 289 74.43 15.71 16.51
N ALA A 290 75.63 16.27 16.46
CA ALA A 290 76.86 15.65 16.89
C ALA A 290 77.82 16.70 17.50
N ASP A 291 78.85 16.22 18.19
CA ASP A 291 79.80 17.09 18.87
C ASP A 291 80.64 17.92 17.87
N ASN A 292 80.57 19.24 18.01
CA ASN A 292 81.31 20.19 17.18
C ASN A 292 82.82 20.21 17.45
N THR A 293 83.29 19.61 18.55
CA THR A 293 84.73 19.55 18.87
C THR A 293 85.49 18.55 18.00
N SER A 294 84.82 17.49 17.52
CA SER A 294 85.41 16.48 16.63
C SER A 294 85.23 16.80 15.14
N PRO A 295 86.21 16.49 14.27
CA PRO A 295 86.05 16.59 12.81
C PRO A 295 84.83 15.80 12.28
N GLU A 296 84.60 14.62 12.85
CA GLU A 296 83.51 13.72 12.50
C GLU A 296 82.15 14.32 12.88
N GLY A 297 82.01 14.86 14.10
CA GLY A 297 80.78 15.48 14.53
C GLY A 297 80.47 16.78 13.79
N ARG A 298 81.50 17.57 13.44
CA ARG A 298 81.33 18.70 12.49
C ARG A 298 80.83 18.23 11.12
N ALA A 299 81.35 17.11 10.61
CA ALA A 299 80.90 16.55 9.35
C ALA A 299 79.42 16.12 9.39
N ASN A 300 78.96 15.57 10.51
CA ASN A 300 77.56 15.21 10.72
C ASN A 300 76.65 16.45 10.87
N ASN A 301 77.13 17.53 11.49
CA ASN A 301 76.38 18.77 11.65
C ASN A 301 76.17 19.52 10.33
N ARG A 302 77.13 19.41 9.39
CA ARG A 302 76.96 19.87 8.01
C ARG A 302 75.98 18.94 7.28
N ARG A 303 74.68 19.25 7.31
CA ARG A 303 73.62 18.43 6.69
C ARG A 303 72.48 19.29 6.16
N VAL A 304 71.66 18.67 5.33
CA VAL A 304 70.33 19.17 4.99
C VAL A 304 69.31 18.12 5.41
N GLU A 305 68.29 18.54 6.12
CA GLU A 305 67.15 17.71 6.48
C GLU A 305 65.97 18.08 5.60
N ILE A 306 65.28 17.09 5.05
CA ILE A 306 64.00 17.28 4.38
C ILE A 306 62.94 16.68 5.29
N VAL A 307 62.15 17.56 5.91
CA VAL A 307 61.07 17.19 6.83
C VAL A 307 59.78 17.12 6.04
N ILE A 308 59.16 15.94 6.03
CA ILE A 308 57.84 15.72 5.44
C ILE A 308 56.83 15.84 6.58
N GLU A 309 56.02 16.89 6.59
CA GLU A 309 55.04 17.14 7.64
C GLU A 309 53.98 16.02 7.68
N ARG A 310 53.45 15.75 8.88
CA ARG A 310 52.44 14.71 9.11
C ARG A 310 51.09 15.04 8.46
#